data_AF-W4QLQ6-F1
#
_entry.id   AF-W4QLQ6-F1
#
_cell.length_a   1.000
_cell.length_b   1.000
_cell.length_c   1.000
_cell.angle_alpha   90.00
_cell.angle_beta   90.00
_cell.angle_gamma   90.00
#
_symmetry.space_group_name_H-M   'P 1'
#
loop_
_entity.id
_entity.type
_entity.pdbx_description
1 polymer ?
#
loop_
_entity_poly.entity_id
_entity_poly.type
_entity_poly.pdbx_seq_one_letter_code
_entity_poly.pdbx_strand_id
1 'polypeptide(L)'
;MDNKIGIFFPALVFSFRDNPINYYSNDFELNISINNKLVVIDGQHRIKAIEKFLEKNQNNNKRERIEETSLTVQIYFGLNIQDEKHLFADINSNSKKVSMSLITKFDNRDVLNVLVTELHNICDALQSAKIEFNKSRLQRPGNDYFSTSSRLKELVSILLFGKKSPNKKDSRNLIAQYDDVLIFLDKLFRELFSSLPPQPGDVLKSILGHYATQQSIGYYIYNSIMLNETDIQWITDWEEEIDALANIDWSIKNPVWKKYLNATRKNTPSEYLQIEEYKADEIYEEIKKQLNY
;
A
#
# COMPACT_ATOMS: atom_id res chain seq x y z
N MET A 1 13.74 -39.98 13.82
CA MET A 1 12.41 -39.35 13.65
C MET A 1 12.61 -37.86 13.86
N ASP A 2 13.07 -37.16 12.82
CA ASP A 2 13.27 -35.71 12.89
C ASP A 2 12.05 -35.04 12.28
N ASN A 3 11.15 -34.56 13.14
CA ASN A 3 10.07 -33.66 12.75
C ASN A 3 10.67 -32.29 12.40
N LYS A 4 11.28 -32.18 11.22
CA LYS A 4 11.48 -30.87 10.56
C LYS A 4 10.12 -30.43 10.04
N ILE A 5 9.35 -29.76 10.89
CA ILE A 5 8.12 -29.06 10.52
C ILE A 5 8.50 -28.16 9.32
N GLY A 6 8.00 -28.51 8.13
CA GLY A 6 8.20 -27.75 6.90
C GLY A 6 7.57 -26.37 6.98
N ILE A 7 7.85 -25.50 6.01
CA ILE A 7 7.17 -24.21 5.92
C ILE A 7 5.77 -24.47 5.36
N PHE A 8 4.74 -24.23 6.18
CA PHE A 8 3.35 -24.40 5.75
C PHE A 8 2.83 -23.07 5.21
N PHE A 9 2.62 -23.03 3.90
CA PHE A 9 1.89 -21.93 3.27
C PHE A 9 0.40 -22.25 3.25
N PRO A 10 -0.48 -21.25 3.40
CA PRO A 10 -1.88 -21.41 3.01
C PRO A 10 -1.96 -21.91 1.56
N ALA A 11 -3.04 -22.61 1.22
CA ALA A 11 -3.17 -23.22 -0.11
C ALA A 11 -3.18 -22.16 -1.21
N LEU A 12 -2.50 -22.41 -2.33
CA LEU A 12 -2.67 -21.63 -3.56
C LEU A 12 -3.93 -22.13 -4.27
N VAL A 13 -4.72 -21.23 -4.84
CA VAL A 13 -5.98 -21.59 -5.49
C VAL A 13 -5.86 -21.35 -6.99
N PHE A 14 -6.18 -22.38 -7.76
CA PHE A 14 -6.10 -22.36 -9.21
C PHE A 14 -7.40 -22.82 -9.88
N SER A 15 -7.62 -22.38 -11.10
CA SER A 15 -8.56 -22.96 -12.05
C SER A 15 -7.80 -23.69 -13.15
N PHE A 16 -8.26 -24.90 -13.47
CA PHE A 16 -7.77 -25.69 -14.60
C PHE A 16 -8.90 -25.86 -15.62
N ARG A 17 -8.69 -25.29 -16.81
CA ARG A 17 -9.71 -25.21 -17.85
C ARG A 17 -9.78 -26.46 -18.74
N ASP A 18 -8.74 -27.29 -18.74
CA ASP A 18 -8.77 -28.55 -19.50
C ASP A 18 -9.61 -29.61 -18.77
N ASN A 19 -9.99 -30.65 -19.50
CA ASN A 19 -10.69 -31.79 -18.92
C ASN A 19 -9.74 -32.60 -18.00
N PRO A 20 -9.99 -32.69 -16.69
CA PRO A 20 -9.08 -33.34 -15.74
C PRO A 20 -9.00 -34.86 -15.91
N ILE A 21 -10.00 -35.51 -16.53
CA ILE A 21 -10.05 -36.96 -16.69
C ILE A 21 -8.80 -37.51 -17.40
N ASN A 22 -8.26 -36.74 -18.34
CA ASN A 22 -7.09 -37.14 -19.12
C ASN A 22 -5.77 -37.04 -18.34
N TYR A 23 -5.79 -36.47 -17.13
CA TYR A 23 -4.61 -36.20 -16.32
C TYR A 23 -4.56 -37.06 -15.05
N TYR A 24 -5.58 -37.89 -14.79
CA TYR A 24 -5.54 -38.85 -13.69
C TYR A 24 -4.78 -40.11 -14.07
N SER A 25 -3.86 -40.54 -13.20
CA SER A 25 -3.29 -41.89 -13.26
C SER A 25 -4.29 -42.93 -12.77
N ASN A 26 -3.99 -44.20 -13.04
CA ASN A 26 -4.79 -45.32 -12.53
C ASN A 26 -4.82 -45.38 -10.99
N ASP A 27 -3.88 -44.71 -10.33
CA ASP A 27 -3.75 -44.65 -8.86
C ASP A 27 -4.44 -43.43 -8.25
N PHE A 28 -5.34 -42.77 -9.00
CA PHE A 28 -6.05 -41.54 -8.61
C PHE A 28 -5.15 -40.32 -8.35
N GLU A 29 -3.91 -40.33 -8.86
CA GLU A 29 -3.02 -39.18 -8.81
C GLU A 29 -3.26 -38.27 -10.00
N LEU A 30 -3.40 -36.97 -9.75
CA LEU A 30 -3.52 -35.97 -10.78
C LEU A 30 -2.13 -35.52 -11.25
N ASN A 31 -1.79 -35.80 -12.50
CA ASN A 31 -0.53 -35.45 -13.13
C ASN A 31 -0.72 -34.33 -14.15
N ILE A 32 -0.46 -33.09 -13.75
CA ILE A 32 -0.48 -31.92 -14.64
C ILE A 32 0.96 -31.65 -15.11
N SER A 33 1.18 -31.60 -16.42
CA SER A 33 2.51 -31.29 -16.98
C SER A 33 2.85 -29.81 -16.78
N ILE A 34 4.14 -29.48 -16.72
CA ILE A 34 4.60 -28.09 -16.61
C ILE A 34 4.18 -27.20 -17.80
N ASN A 35 3.83 -27.81 -18.93
CA ASN A 35 3.34 -27.10 -20.12
C ASN A 35 1.85 -26.72 -20.01
N ASN A 36 1.12 -27.31 -19.06
CA ASN A 36 -0.27 -26.97 -18.83
C ASN A 36 -0.36 -25.67 -18.04
N LYS A 37 -1.26 -24.78 -18.47
CA LYS A 37 -1.48 -23.49 -17.81
C LYS A 37 -2.58 -23.61 -16.77
N LEU A 38 -2.24 -23.21 -15.55
CA LEU A 38 -3.20 -22.98 -14.47
C LEU A 38 -3.50 -21.49 -14.38
N VAL A 39 -4.78 -21.16 -14.19
CA VAL A 39 -5.20 -19.78 -13.91
C VAL A 39 -5.14 -19.57 -12.40
N VAL A 40 -4.41 -18.55 -11.95
CA VAL A 40 -4.36 -18.22 -10.52
C VAL A 40 -5.67 -17.55 -10.11
N ILE A 41 -6.34 -18.12 -9.10
CA ILE A 41 -7.54 -17.54 -8.48
C ILE A 41 -7.19 -16.84 -7.18
N ASP A 42 -6.30 -17.42 -6.37
CA ASP A 42 -5.77 -16.78 -5.16
C ASP A 42 -4.33 -17.24 -4.90
N GLY A 43 -3.53 -16.34 -4.32
CA GLY A 43 -2.13 -16.59 -3.99
C GLY A 43 -1.12 -15.95 -4.93
N GLN A 44 -1.54 -15.05 -5.83
CA GLN A 44 -0.65 -14.33 -6.74
C GLN A 44 0.52 -13.63 -6.03
N HIS A 45 0.26 -12.98 -4.88
CA HIS A 45 1.31 -12.32 -4.10
C HIS A 45 2.30 -13.32 -3.49
N ARG A 46 1.85 -14.52 -3.13
CA ARG A 46 2.70 -15.60 -2.61
C ARG A 46 3.59 -16.17 -3.70
N ILE A 47 3.04 -16.38 -4.90
CA ILE A 47 3.79 -16.81 -6.07
C ILE A 47 4.90 -15.79 -6.38
N LYS A 48 4.55 -14.50 -6.50
CA LYS A 48 5.54 -13.42 -6.71
C LYS A 48 6.62 -13.36 -5.62
N ALA A 49 6.24 -13.55 -4.36
CA ALA A 49 7.20 -13.53 -3.25
C ALA A 49 8.19 -14.71 -3.32
N ILE A 50 7.71 -15.89 -3.70
CA ILE A 50 8.56 -17.08 -3.92
C ILE A 50 9.49 -16.85 -5.13
N GLU A 51 8.96 -16.33 -6.25
CA GLU A 51 9.76 -15.99 -7.44
C GLU A 51 10.90 -15.01 -7.08
N LYS A 52 10.56 -13.88 -6.45
CA LYS A 52 11.53 -12.87 -6.03
C LYS A 52 12.55 -13.42 -5.03
N PHE A 53 12.14 -14.34 -4.16
CA PHE A 53 13.07 -15.00 -3.24
C PHE A 53 14.06 -15.91 -3.99
N LEU A 54 13.58 -16.70 -4.95
CA LEU A 54 14.40 -17.63 -5.74
C LEU A 54 15.38 -16.90 -6.66
N GLU A 55 14.97 -15.75 -7.23
CA GLU A 55 15.83 -14.91 -8.07
C GLU A 55 16.98 -14.27 -7.28
N LYS A 56 16.69 -13.76 -6.06
CA LYS A 56 17.68 -13.05 -5.23
C LYS A 56 18.67 -13.96 -4.52
N ASN A 57 18.34 -15.23 -4.28
CA ASN A 57 19.15 -16.15 -3.48
C ASN A 57 19.77 -17.27 -4.35
N GLN A 58 20.82 -16.95 -5.12
CA GLN A 58 21.48 -17.91 -6.00
C GLN A 58 22.45 -18.88 -5.29
N ASN A 59 22.90 -18.60 -4.06
CA ASN A 59 23.99 -19.35 -3.39
C ASN A 59 23.74 -19.68 -1.90
N ASN A 60 22.69 -20.43 -1.51
CA ASN A 60 22.52 -20.84 -0.10
C ASN A 60 21.59 -22.06 0.11
N ASN A 61 21.86 -22.83 1.18
CA ASN A 61 21.02 -23.91 1.77
C ASN A 61 19.53 -23.53 1.98
N LYS A 62 19.18 -22.24 1.95
CA LYS A 62 17.80 -21.76 2.05
C LYS A 62 16.99 -21.97 0.77
N ARG A 63 17.64 -21.96 -0.39
CA ARG A 63 17.01 -22.24 -1.69
C ARG A 63 16.59 -23.70 -1.77
N GLU A 64 17.52 -24.61 -1.48
CA GLU A 64 17.25 -26.06 -1.39
C GLU A 64 16.06 -26.34 -0.46
N ARG A 65 16.00 -25.66 0.69
CA ARG A 65 14.89 -25.84 1.64
C ARG A 65 13.52 -25.42 1.08
N ILE A 66 13.45 -24.42 0.19
CA ILE A 66 12.20 -24.04 -0.48
C ILE A 66 11.88 -24.99 -1.62
N GLU A 67 12.87 -25.41 -2.41
CA GLU A 67 12.70 -26.40 -3.49
C GLU A 67 12.23 -27.76 -2.94
N GLU A 68 12.63 -28.12 -1.72
CA GLU A 68 12.18 -29.32 -0.99
C GLU A 68 10.84 -29.11 -0.25
N THR A 69 10.27 -27.90 -0.25
CA THR A 69 9.00 -27.63 0.45
C THR A 69 7.81 -27.97 -0.43
N SER A 70 6.88 -28.78 0.09
CA SER A 70 5.60 -29.02 -0.55
C SER A 70 4.63 -27.87 -0.29
N LEU A 71 3.97 -27.39 -1.36
CA LEU A 71 2.91 -26.39 -1.28
C LEU A 71 1.56 -27.08 -1.44
N THR A 72 0.62 -26.72 -0.56
CA THR A 72 -0.77 -27.13 -0.74
C THR A 72 -1.38 -26.32 -1.86
N VAL A 73 -2.04 -26.98 -2.79
CA VAL A 73 -2.79 -26.35 -3.88
C VAL A 73 -4.22 -26.86 -3.89
N GLN A 74 -5.15 -25.96 -4.22
CA GLN A 74 -6.54 -26.29 -4.48
C GLN A 74 -6.83 -25.95 -5.94
N ILE A 75 -7.27 -26.95 -6.71
CA ILE A 75 -7.53 -26.80 -8.14
C ILE A 75 -9.02 -27.02 -8.39
N TYR A 76 -9.66 -26.03 -8.99
CA TYR A 76 -11.03 -26.12 -9.47
C TYR A 76 -11.04 -26.54 -10.94
N PHE A 77 -11.87 -27.53 -11.28
CA PHE A 77 -12.04 -28.01 -12.64
C PHE A 77 -13.36 -27.55 -13.24
N GLY A 78 -13.35 -27.30 -14.55
CA GLY A 78 -14.58 -27.04 -15.31
C GLY A 78 -15.22 -25.68 -15.05
N LEU A 79 -14.50 -24.74 -14.42
CA LEU A 79 -14.95 -23.36 -14.30
C LEU A 79 -14.90 -22.69 -15.67
N ASN A 80 -15.98 -22.00 -16.04
CA ASN A 80 -15.94 -21.08 -17.16
C ASN A 80 -15.32 -19.73 -16.71
N ILE A 81 -15.04 -18.84 -17.66
CA ILE A 81 -14.38 -17.54 -17.37
C ILE A 81 -15.20 -16.67 -16.41
N GLN A 82 -16.54 -16.73 -16.45
CA GLN A 82 -17.39 -16.00 -15.50
C GLN A 82 -17.28 -16.62 -14.11
N ASP A 83 -17.33 -17.94 -13.99
CA ASP A 83 -17.21 -18.65 -12.71
C ASP A 83 -15.83 -18.40 -12.08
N GLU A 84 -14.76 -18.35 -12.86
CA GLU A 84 -13.42 -17.99 -12.38
C GLU A 84 -13.41 -16.58 -11.78
N LYS A 85 -14.04 -15.61 -12.45
CA LYS A 85 -14.15 -14.23 -11.95
C LYS A 85 -15.00 -14.15 -10.69
N HIS A 86 -16.10 -14.90 -10.63
CA HIS A 86 -16.95 -14.96 -9.44
C HIS A 86 -16.22 -15.58 -8.26
N LEU A 87 -15.55 -16.72 -8.48
CA LEU A 87 -14.78 -17.39 -7.44
C LEU A 87 -13.60 -16.54 -6.94
N PHE A 88 -12.91 -15.85 -7.86
CA PHE A 88 -11.89 -14.85 -7.51
C PHE A 88 -12.47 -13.78 -6.59
N ALA A 89 -13.63 -13.20 -6.96
CA ALA A 89 -14.29 -12.17 -6.16
C ALA A 89 -14.78 -12.72 -4.80
N ASP A 90 -15.31 -13.94 -4.75
CA ASP A 90 -15.83 -14.56 -3.53
C ASP A 90 -14.73 -14.93 -2.54
N ILE A 91 -13.59 -15.44 -3.01
CA ILE A 91 -12.44 -15.76 -2.17
C ILE A 91 -11.85 -14.48 -1.57
N ASN A 92 -11.64 -13.45 -2.40
CA ASN A 92 -11.12 -12.17 -1.94
C ASN A 92 -12.11 -11.41 -1.05
N SER A 93 -13.42 -11.56 -1.27
CA SER A 93 -14.43 -10.89 -0.44
C SER A 93 -14.73 -11.59 0.89
N ASN A 94 -14.45 -12.89 1.06
CA ASN A 94 -14.74 -13.63 2.30
C ASN A 94 -13.56 -13.74 3.27
N SER A 95 -12.34 -13.34 2.90
CA SER A 95 -11.22 -13.20 3.83
C SER A 95 -11.42 -12.00 4.75
N LYS A 96 -12.12 -12.21 5.88
CA LYS A 96 -12.44 -11.17 6.89
C LYS A 96 -13.01 -9.88 6.27
N LYS A 97 -14.30 -9.92 5.93
CA LYS A 97 -15.13 -8.72 5.73
C LYS A 97 -15.03 -7.82 6.97
N VAL A 98 -14.20 -6.78 6.92
CA VAL A 98 -14.34 -5.66 7.84
C VAL A 98 -15.47 -4.78 7.32
N SER A 99 -16.69 -5.22 7.60
CA SER A 99 -17.88 -4.40 7.76
C SER A 99 -18.32 -3.46 6.62
N MET A 100 -18.86 -4.05 5.54
CA MET A 100 -19.93 -3.38 4.78
C MET A 100 -21.06 -2.84 5.69
N SER A 101 -21.25 -3.41 6.89
CA SER A 101 -22.16 -2.93 7.92
C SER A 101 -21.74 -1.63 8.63
N LEU A 102 -20.46 -1.25 8.66
CA LEU A 102 -20.03 0.09 9.08
C LEU A 102 -20.29 1.09 7.96
N ILE A 103 -19.89 0.78 6.72
CA ILE A 103 -20.04 1.69 5.57
C ILE A 103 -21.51 2.00 5.32
N THR A 104 -22.40 1.01 5.44
CA THR A 104 -23.86 1.21 5.28
C THR A 104 -24.46 2.05 6.43
N LYS A 105 -23.84 2.06 7.62
CA LYS A 105 -24.27 2.88 8.78
C LYS A 105 -23.75 4.31 8.73
N PHE A 106 -22.61 4.55 8.08
CA PHE A 106 -22.15 5.89 7.79
C PHE A 106 -22.91 6.41 6.58
N ASP A 107 -23.94 7.20 6.87
CA ASP A 107 -24.59 8.09 5.91
C ASP A 107 -23.52 8.67 4.97
N ASN A 108 -23.77 8.65 3.65
CA ASN A 108 -22.88 8.84 2.49
C ASN A 108 -21.97 10.11 2.47
N ARG A 109 -21.75 10.77 3.60
CA ARG A 109 -21.19 12.11 3.72
C ARG A 109 -19.70 12.14 4.00
N ASP A 110 -19.06 11.07 4.51
CA ASP A 110 -17.59 11.05 4.63
C ASP A 110 -16.97 9.64 4.73
N VAL A 111 -17.08 8.84 3.66
CA VAL A 111 -16.41 7.52 3.57
C VAL A 111 -14.89 7.60 3.81
N LEU A 112 -14.26 8.72 3.49
CA LEU A 112 -12.83 8.92 3.71
C LEU A 112 -12.48 9.00 5.21
N ASN A 113 -13.30 9.64 6.05
CA ASN A 113 -13.08 9.62 7.51
C ASN A 113 -13.10 8.18 8.05
N VAL A 114 -14.04 7.36 7.55
CA VAL A 114 -14.18 5.95 7.96
C VAL A 114 -12.91 5.21 7.55
N LEU A 115 -12.52 5.33 6.28
CA LEU A 115 -11.31 4.71 5.72
C LEU A 115 -10.06 5.08 6.52
N VAL A 116 -9.83 6.36 6.82
CA VAL A 116 -8.64 6.81 7.56
C VAL A 116 -8.62 6.28 9.00
N THR A 117 -9.78 6.22 9.65
CA THR A 117 -9.89 5.71 11.01
C THR A 117 -9.60 4.22 11.05
N GLU A 118 -10.16 3.47 10.11
CA GLU A 118 -9.97 2.03 10.01
C GLU A 118 -8.54 1.69 9.61
N LEU A 119 -8.00 2.37 8.60
CA LEU A 119 -6.62 2.26 8.15
C LEU A 119 -5.64 2.49 9.29
N HIS A 120 -5.83 3.52 10.11
CA HIS A 120 -4.98 3.74 11.29
C HIS A 120 -5.06 2.60 12.30
N ASN A 121 -6.23 1.98 12.49
CA ASN A 121 -6.40 0.89 13.45
C ASN A 121 -5.70 -0.41 13.00
N ILE A 122 -5.57 -0.64 11.69
CA ILE A 122 -4.95 -1.86 11.16
C ILE A 122 -3.47 -1.68 10.75
N CYS A 123 -3.04 -0.44 10.47
CA CYS A 123 -1.71 -0.16 9.95
C CYS A 123 -0.75 0.28 11.06
N ASP A 124 0.10 -0.64 11.51
CA ASP A 124 1.09 -0.37 12.58
C ASP A 124 2.09 0.72 12.17
N ALA A 125 2.38 0.86 10.87
CA ALA A 125 3.28 1.88 10.35
C ALA A 125 2.71 3.29 10.56
N LEU A 126 1.40 3.48 10.32
CA LEU A 126 0.72 4.74 10.61
C LEU A 126 0.66 5.05 12.10
N GLN A 127 0.41 4.04 12.93
CA GLN A 127 0.45 4.19 14.39
C GLN A 127 1.85 4.62 14.86
N SER A 128 2.90 4.01 14.30
CA SER A 128 4.30 4.33 14.59
C SER A 128 4.69 5.73 14.10
N ALA A 129 4.14 6.19 12.98
CA ALA A 129 4.31 7.55 12.47
C ALA A 129 3.56 8.60 13.31
N LYS A 130 2.65 8.17 14.20
CA LYS A 130 1.83 8.97 15.12
C LYS A 130 0.88 9.94 14.41
N ILE A 131 -0.42 9.67 14.52
CA ILE A 131 -1.48 10.51 13.95
C ILE A 131 -2.34 11.09 15.08
N GLU A 132 -2.56 12.41 15.06
CA GLU A 132 -3.39 13.10 16.06
C GLU A 132 -4.85 13.14 15.59
N PHE A 133 -5.73 12.42 16.29
CA PHE A 133 -7.16 12.36 15.98
C PHE A 133 -7.99 13.39 16.75
N ASN A 134 -7.50 13.89 17.89
CA ASN A 134 -8.29 14.69 18.81
C ASN A 134 -8.16 16.19 18.56
N LYS A 135 -7.04 16.63 17.96
CA LYS A 135 -6.75 18.05 17.72
C LYS A 135 -6.71 18.34 16.23
N SER A 136 -7.22 19.51 15.85
CA SER A 136 -7.19 20.00 14.48
C SER A 136 -5.81 20.49 14.02
N ARG A 137 -4.86 20.69 14.96
CA ARG A 137 -3.52 21.22 14.69
C ARG A 137 -2.48 20.57 15.60
N LEU A 138 -1.29 20.35 15.04
CA LEU A 138 -0.11 19.91 15.79
C LEU A 138 0.66 21.11 16.35
N GLN A 139 1.12 21.00 17.60
CA GLN A 139 1.94 22.03 18.23
C GLN A 139 3.43 21.81 17.88
N ARG A 140 3.87 22.37 16.76
CA ARG A 140 5.28 22.37 16.36
C ARG A 140 6.10 23.41 17.15
N PRO A 141 7.42 23.22 17.34
CA PRO A 141 8.21 22.06 16.88
C PRO A 141 8.23 20.87 17.84
N GLY A 142 7.78 21.01 19.09
CA GLY A 142 7.94 19.98 20.13
C GLY A 142 7.04 18.74 20.00
N ASN A 143 6.13 18.71 19.03
CA ASN A 143 5.34 17.54 18.68
C ASN A 143 5.96 16.89 17.43
N ASP A 144 6.24 15.60 17.49
CA ASP A 144 6.89 14.79 16.44
C ASP A 144 5.91 13.93 15.63
N TYR A 145 4.60 14.16 15.77
CA TYR A 145 3.58 13.39 15.07
C TYR A 145 3.68 13.68 13.57
N PHE A 146 3.48 12.67 12.74
CA PHE A 146 3.51 12.86 11.30
C PHE A 146 2.39 13.82 10.86
N SER A 147 1.14 13.53 11.23
CA SER A 147 0.01 14.33 10.78
C SER A 147 -1.17 14.35 11.76
N THR A 148 -2.19 15.16 11.44
CA THR A 148 -3.52 15.05 12.05
C THR A 148 -4.38 14.10 11.21
N SER A 149 -5.46 13.57 11.78
CA SER A 149 -6.43 12.75 11.04
C SER A 149 -7.03 13.50 9.84
N SER A 150 -7.30 14.79 9.98
CA SER A 150 -7.80 15.65 8.90
C SER A 150 -6.82 15.77 7.73
N ARG A 151 -5.53 15.95 8.03
CA ARG A 151 -4.48 16.04 7.00
C ARG A 151 -4.14 14.69 6.38
N LEU A 152 -4.19 13.61 7.17
CA LEU A 152 -4.10 12.25 6.66
C LEU A 152 -5.25 11.94 5.70
N LYS A 153 -6.47 12.40 6.00
CA LYS A 153 -7.60 12.30 5.06
C LYS A 153 -7.35 13.00 3.74
N GLU A 154 -6.85 14.23 3.79
CA GLU A 154 -6.52 14.97 2.57
C GLU A 154 -5.39 14.28 1.78
N LEU A 155 -4.38 13.74 2.47
CA LEU A 155 -3.32 12.94 1.86
C LEU A 155 -3.90 11.71 1.15
N VAL A 156 -4.73 10.91 1.82
CA VAL A 156 -5.40 9.73 1.23
C VAL A 156 -6.29 10.12 0.05
N SER A 157 -6.99 11.25 0.14
CA SER A 157 -7.80 11.77 -0.96
C SER A 157 -6.94 12.11 -2.19
N ILE A 158 -5.81 12.80 -2.00
CA ILE A 158 -4.88 13.07 -3.09
C ILE A 158 -4.30 11.77 -3.65
N LEU A 159 -3.86 10.86 -2.79
CA LEU A 159 -3.27 9.58 -3.18
C LEU A 159 -4.18 8.79 -4.12
N LEU A 160 -5.49 8.78 -3.85
CA LEU A 160 -6.45 8.01 -4.63
C LEU A 160 -7.03 8.77 -5.82
N PHE A 161 -7.18 10.10 -5.73
CA PHE A 161 -7.99 10.88 -6.69
C PHE A 161 -7.29 12.10 -7.29
N GLY A 162 -6.02 12.35 -6.92
CA GLY A 162 -5.25 13.48 -7.40
C GLY A 162 -5.80 14.83 -6.93
N LYS A 163 -6.64 14.86 -5.88
CA LYS A 163 -7.27 16.07 -5.36
C LYS A 163 -7.66 15.92 -3.90
N LYS A 164 -7.72 17.04 -3.17
CA LYS A 164 -8.02 17.07 -1.73
C LYS A 164 -9.44 16.63 -1.39
N SER A 165 -10.40 16.97 -2.25
CA SER A 165 -11.83 16.72 -2.00
C SER A 165 -12.41 15.83 -3.09
N PRO A 166 -12.85 14.60 -2.76
CA PRO A 166 -13.50 13.73 -3.73
C PRO A 166 -14.88 14.28 -4.10
N ASN A 167 -15.29 14.05 -5.35
CA ASN A 167 -16.66 14.28 -5.79
C ASN A 167 -17.54 13.05 -5.51
N LYS A 168 -18.84 13.15 -5.80
CA LYS A 168 -19.80 12.04 -5.58
C LYS A 168 -19.50 10.78 -6.38
N LYS A 169 -18.80 10.87 -7.51
CA LYS A 169 -18.37 9.69 -8.28
C LYS A 169 -17.21 9.00 -7.56
N ASP A 170 -16.21 9.75 -7.15
CA ASP A 170 -15.05 9.22 -6.43
C ASP A 170 -15.48 8.52 -5.13
N SER A 171 -16.41 9.11 -4.37
CA SER A 171 -16.94 8.47 -3.16
C SER A 171 -17.68 7.17 -3.45
N ARG A 172 -18.43 7.09 -4.56
CA ARG A 172 -19.10 5.85 -4.97
C ARG A 172 -18.10 4.78 -5.40
N ASN A 173 -17.06 5.17 -6.13
CA ASN A 173 -16.00 4.26 -6.54
C ASN A 173 -15.24 3.71 -5.33
N LEU A 174 -14.93 4.57 -4.35
CA LEU A 174 -14.31 4.16 -3.10
C LEU A 174 -15.18 3.19 -2.31
N ILE A 175 -16.49 3.44 -2.21
CA ILE A 175 -17.41 2.52 -1.55
C ILE A 175 -17.44 1.16 -2.27
N ALA A 176 -17.43 1.16 -3.61
CA ALA A 176 -17.46 -0.06 -4.41
C ALA A 176 -16.17 -0.88 -4.32
N GLN A 177 -15.03 -0.25 -4.02
CA GLN A 177 -13.69 -0.86 -3.98
C GLN A 177 -13.05 -0.75 -2.58
N TYR A 178 -13.86 -0.58 -1.54
CA TYR A 178 -13.37 -0.17 -0.21
C TYR A 178 -12.32 -1.12 0.37
N ASP A 179 -12.59 -2.42 0.32
CA ASP A 179 -11.71 -3.44 0.89
C ASP A 179 -10.37 -3.48 0.14
N ASP A 180 -10.40 -3.47 -1.21
CA ASP A 180 -9.19 -3.44 -2.04
C ASP A 180 -8.36 -2.18 -1.77
N VAL A 181 -9.01 -1.02 -1.65
CA VAL A 181 -8.36 0.25 -1.32
C VAL A 181 -7.78 0.22 0.09
N LEU A 182 -8.47 -0.34 1.08
CA LEU A 182 -7.99 -0.43 2.46
C LEU A 182 -6.73 -1.31 2.54
N ILE A 183 -6.74 -2.47 1.87
CA ILE A 183 -5.59 -3.39 1.80
C ILE A 183 -4.42 -2.72 1.08
N PHE A 184 -4.69 -2.06 -0.06
CA PHE A 184 -3.68 -1.32 -0.81
C PHE A 184 -3.05 -0.22 0.04
N LEU A 185 -3.85 0.60 0.74
CA LEU A 185 -3.35 1.67 1.58
C LEU A 185 -2.55 1.16 2.78
N ASP A 186 -2.97 0.06 3.44
CA ASP A 186 -2.18 -0.54 4.53
C ASP A 186 -0.78 -0.92 4.03
N LYS A 187 -0.71 -1.61 2.89
CA LYS A 187 0.58 -1.97 2.29
C LYS A 187 1.38 -0.74 1.87
N LEU A 188 0.75 0.22 1.20
CA LEU A 188 1.39 1.44 0.73
C LEU A 188 2.00 2.25 1.87
N PHE A 189 1.28 2.45 2.98
CA PHE A 189 1.83 3.17 4.12
C PHE A 189 2.94 2.40 4.84
N ARG A 190 2.89 1.06 4.87
CA ARG A 190 3.99 0.23 5.39
C ARG A 190 5.26 0.43 4.58
N GLU A 191 5.17 0.40 3.24
CA GLU A 191 6.33 0.64 2.36
C GLU A 191 6.78 2.11 2.38
N LEU A 192 5.85 3.06 2.47
CA LEU A 192 6.19 4.48 2.55
C LEU A 192 7.00 4.77 3.81
N PHE A 193 6.53 4.34 4.98
CA PHE A 193 7.24 4.60 6.23
C PHE A 193 8.49 3.73 6.44
N SER A 194 8.64 2.62 5.70
CA SER A 194 9.91 1.88 5.65
C SER A 194 10.97 2.60 4.81
N SER A 195 10.53 3.31 3.76
CA SER A 195 11.39 4.09 2.85
C SER A 195 11.75 5.48 3.38
N LEU A 196 10.91 6.06 4.25
CA LEU A 196 11.15 7.37 4.84
C LEU A 196 12.05 7.32 6.09
N PRO A 197 12.77 8.40 6.41
CA PRO A 197 13.52 8.53 7.66
C PRO A 197 12.65 8.30 8.90
N PRO A 198 13.23 7.76 10.00
CA PRO A 198 12.51 7.57 11.25
C PRO A 198 12.02 8.90 11.81
N GLN A 199 10.88 8.87 12.51
CA GLN A 199 10.22 10.07 13.05
C GLN A 199 9.97 11.14 11.97
N PRO A 200 9.27 10.81 10.87
CA PRO A 200 9.05 11.73 9.76
C PRO A 200 8.28 13.00 10.17
N GLY A 201 7.59 12.99 11.30
CA GLY A 201 6.92 14.17 11.86
C GLY A 201 7.83 15.18 12.58
N ASP A 202 9.10 14.85 12.85
CA ASP A 202 10.04 15.75 13.52
C ASP A 202 10.54 16.86 12.57
N VAL A 203 9.84 17.99 12.61
CA VAL A 203 10.13 19.18 11.78
C VAL A 203 11.47 19.85 12.10
N LEU A 204 12.13 19.48 13.19
CA LEU A 204 13.49 19.96 13.49
C LEU A 204 14.56 19.19 12.73
N LYS A 205 14.22 18.02 12.18
CA LYS A 205 15.16 17.15 11.45
C LYS A 205 14.80 17.02 9.98
N SER A 206 13.51 16.93 9.67
CA SER A 206 13.01 16.60 8.33
C SER A 206 11.87 17.52 7.89
N ILE A 207 11.74 17.71 6.58
CA ILE A 207 10.62 18.45 5.98
C ILE A 207 9.31 17.64 5.91
N LEU A 208 9.35 16.33 6.18
CA LEU A 208 8.21 15.40 6.03
C LEU A 208 7.03 15.70 6.97
N GLY A 209 7.29 16.34 8.11
CA GLY A 209 6.27 16.74 9.07
C GLY A 209 5.45 17.96 8.67
N HIS A 210 5.78 18.60 7.54
CA HIS A 210 5.05 19.75 7.01
C HIS A 210 3.93 19.31 6.07
N TYR A 211 2.81 20.01 6.17
CA TYR A 211 1.62 19.73 5.36
C TYR A 211 1.90 19.78 3.85
N ALA A 212 2.61 20.81 3.38
CA ALA A 212 2.94 20.94 1.96
C ALA A 212 3.69 19.71 1.43
N THR A 213 4.74 19.26 2.15
CA THR A 213 5.51 18.06 1.80
C THR A 213 4.64 16.81 1.75
N GLN A 214 3.73 16.63 2.71
CA GLN A 214 2.82 15.48 2.74
C GLN A 214 1.91 15.47 1.51
N GLN A 215 1.34 16.62 1.14
CA GLN A 215 0.52 16.75 -0.06
C GLN A 215 1.34 16.49 -1.33
N SER A 216 2.58 16.98 -1.40
CA SER A 216 3.50 16.73 -2.52
C SER A 216 3.81 15.25 -2.71
N ILE A 217 4.02 14.51 -1.62
CA ILE A 217 4.19 13.05 -1.65
C ILE A 217 2.91 12.38 -2.16
N GLY A 218 1.74 12.85 -1.70
CA GLY A 218 0.46 12.38 -2.21
C GLY A 218 0.33 12.55 -3.72
N TYR A 219 0.68 13.72 -4.25
CA TYR A 219 0.65 13.97 -5.70
C TYR A 219 1.69 13.17 -6.47
N TYR A 220 2.90 12.98 -5.92
CA TYR A 220 3.91 12.11 -6.52
C TYR A 220 3.38 10.69 -6.67
N ILE A 221 2.86 10.13 -5.58
CA ILE A 221 2.33 8.77 -5.57
C ILE A 221 1.13 8.66 -6.52
N TYR A 222 0.19 9.60 -6.49
CA TYR A 222 -0.94 9.59 -7.43
C TYR A 222 -0.46 9.54 -8.89
N ASN A 223 0.46 10.43 -9.29
CA ASN A 223 0.90 10.51 -10.67
C ASN A 223 1.82 9.36 -11.12
N SER A 224 2.50 8.70 -10.18
CA SER A 224 3.44 7.61 -10.50
C SER A 224 2.78 6.24 -10.38
N ILE A 225 1.79 6.08 -9.49
CA ILE A 225 1.20 4.79 -9.14
C ILE A 225 -0.21 4.64 -9.68
N MET A 226 -1.06 5.67 -9.62
CA MET A 226 -2.47 5.54 -9.99
C MET A 226 -2.66 5.57 -11.50
N LEU A 227 -3.51 4.68 -12.01
CA LEU A 227 -3.94 4.69 -13.39
C LEU A 227 -5.08 5.70 -13.54
N ASN A 228 -4.92 6.66 -14.46
CA ASN A 228 -5.90 7.73 -14.73
C ASN A 228 -7.13 7.20 -15.47
N GLU A 229 -7.87 6.30 -14.82
CA GLU A 229 -9.08 5.67 -15.35
C GLU A 229 -10.32 6.04 -14.52
N THR A 230 -11.48 5.52 -14.93
CA THR A 230 -12.74 5.79 -14.25
C THR A 230 -12.87 5.14 -12.88
N ASP A 231 -11.96 4.22 -12.52
CA ASP A 231 -11.92 3.41 -11.31
C ASP A 231 -10.62 3.62 -10.53
N ILE A 232 -10.56 3.19 -9.26
CA ILE A 232 -9.36 3.31 -8.43
C ILE A 232 -8.45 2.14 -8.76
N GLN A 233 -7.48 2.37 -9.63
CA GLN A 233 -6.52 1.35 -10.05
C GLN A 233 -5.10 1.89 -9.97
N TRP A 234 -4.14 1.00 -9.79
CA TRP A 234 -2.73 1.32 -9.68
C TRP A 234 -1.89 0.37 -10.53
N ILE A 235 -0.70 0.83 -10.93
CA ILE A 235 0.24 0.01 -11.69
C ILE A 235 0.68 -1.23 -10.91
N THR A 236 1.10 -2.25 -11.63
CA THR A 236 1.83 -3.36 -11.01
C THR A 236 3.21 -2.90 -10.55
N ASP A 237 3.70 -3.49 -9.46
CA ASP A 237 5.06 -3.27 -8.95
C ASP A 237 5.34 -1.80 -8.54
N TRP A 238 4.27 -1.10 -8.11
CA TRP A 238 4.31 0.27 -7.61
C TRP A 238 5.23 0.48 -6.41
N GLU A 239 5.64 -0.58 -5.73
CA GLU A 239 6.59 -0.55 -4.62
C GLU A 239 7.91 0.10 -5.04
N GLU A 240 8.33 -0.04 -6.31
CA GLU A 240 9.55 0.60 -6.83
C GLU A 240 9.47 2.13 -6.78
N GLU A 241 8.29 2.70 -7.02
CA GLU A 241 8.04 4.15 -6.93
C GLU A 241 8.13 4.66 -5.49
N ILE A 242 7.73 3.83 -4.52
CA ILE A 242 7.82 4.16 -3.10
C ILE A 242 9.26 4.01 -2.60
N ASP A 243 9.95 2.94 -2.97
CA ASP A 243 11.35 2.70 -2.63
C ASP A 243 12.25 3.83 -3.15
N ALA A 244 11.92 4.41 -4.31
CA ALA A 244 12.65 5.54 -4.88
C ALA A 244 12.69 6.76 -3.94
N LEU A 245 11.65 6.99 -3.12
CA LEU A 245 11.58 8.10 -2.15
C LEU A 245 12.67 8.01 -1.07
N ALA A 246 13.27 6.84 -0.85
CA ALA A 246 14.39 6.65 0.07
C ALA A 246 15.68 7.34 -0.42
N ASN A 247 15.79 7.61 -1.72
CA ASN A 247 16.95 8.29 -2.31
C ASN A 247 16.96 9.81 -2.07
N ILE A 248 15.83 10.37 -1.59
CA ILE A 248 15.71 11.80 -1.31
C ILE A 248 16.23 12.09 0.10
N ASP A 249 17.17 13.04 0.20
CA ASP A 249 17.54 13.60 1.50
C ASP A 249 16.45 14.57 1.99
N TRP A 250 15.55 14.06 2.83
CA TRP A 250 14.46 14.82 3.44
C TRP A 250 14.89 15.74 4.59
N SER A 251 16.19 15.84 4.90
CA SER A 251 16.67 16.66 6.00
C SER A 251 16.44 18.15 5.74
N ILE A 252 16.08 18.92 6.78
CA ILE A 252 16.04 20.39 6.70
C ILE A 252 17.40 21.03 6.33
N LYS A 253 18.50 20.26 6.42
CA LYS A 253 19.85 20.69 6.05
C LYS A 253 20.10 20.62 4.54
N ASN A 254 19.31 19.83 3.80
CA ASN A 254 19.45 19.69 2.35
C ASN A 254 19.24 21.07 1.68
N PRO A 255 20.23 21.57 0.91
CA PRO A 255 20.14 22.86 0.23
C PRO A 255 18.92 23.03 -0.67
N VAL A 256 18.44 21.92 -1.26
CA VAL A 256 17.27 21.92 -2.15
C VAL A 256 16.02 22.46 -1.44
N TRP A 257 15.85 22.12 -0.16
CA TRP A 257 14.67 22.54 0.61
C TRP A 257 14.77 23.94 1.21
N LYS A 258 15.98 24.50 1.33
CA LYS A 258 16.21 25.79 2.00
C LYS A 258 15.37 26.93 1.44
N LYS A 259 15.11 26.94 0.14
CA LYS A 259 14.29 27.96 -0.53
C LYS A 259 12.80 27.95 -0.13
N TYR A 260 12.32 26.84 0.45
CA TYR A 260 10.95 26.69 0.94
C TYR A 260 10.83 26.87 2.47
N LEU A 261 11.97 26.91 3.18
CA LEU A 261 12.04 26.92 4.63
C LEU A 261 12.14 28.35 5.16
N ASN A 262 11.15 28.77 5.94
CA ASN A 262 11.11 30.06 6.61
C ASN A 262 11.15 29.90 8.13
N ALA A 263 12.00 30.66 8.81
CA ALA A 263 12.02 30.67 10.27
C ALA A 263 10.73 31.32 10.81
N THR A 264 10.01 30.56 11.64
CA THR A 264 8.79 31.01 12.32
C THR A 264 9.03 31.17 13.82
N ARG A 265 8.24 32.02 14.49
CA ARG A 265 8.38 32.32 15.94
C ARG A 265 9.81 32.72 16.33
N LYS A 266 10.42 33.57 15.49
CA LYS A 266 11.80 34.05 15.64
C LYS A 266 12.05 34.61 17.04
N ASN A 267 13.23 34.35 17.58
CA ASN A 267 13.67 34.78 18.92
C ASN A 267 12.83 34.19 20.07
N THR A 268 12.21 33.04 19.86
CA THR A 268 11.50 32.30 20.93
C THR A 268 12.08 30.89 21.08
N PRO A 269 11.91 30.23 22.24
CA PRO A 269 12.29 28.81 22.40
C PRO A 269 11.56 27.84 21.46
N SER A 270 10.56 28.31 20.72
CA SER A 270 9.77 27.55 19.74
C SER A 270 10.09 27.93 18.30
N GLU A 271 11.22 28.58 18.04
CA GLU A 271 11.70 28.87 16.69
C GLU A 271 12.02 27.57 15.94
N TYR A 272 11.53 27.45 14.71
CA TYR A 272 11.87 26.35 13.81
C TYR A 272 11.69 26.78 12.34
N LEU A 273 12.22 25.98 11.42
CA LEU A 273 12.00 26.17 9.99
C LEU A 273 10.66 25.57 9.58
N GLN A 274 9.82 26.37 8.94
CA GLN A 274 8.49 25.99 8.49
C GLN A 274 8.38 26.10 6.98
N ILE A 275 7.66 25.15 6.38
CA ILE A 275 7.20 25.23 4.99
C ILE A 275 5.76 25.73 4.97
N GLU A 276 5.51 26.74 4.14
CA GLU A 276 4.17 27.28 3.89
C GLU A 276 3.27 26.29 3.17
N GLU A 277 1.99 26.20 3.54
CA GLU A 277 1.08 25.16 3.05
C GLU A 277 0.84 25.20 1.53
N TYR A 278 0.95 26.37 0.91
CA TYR A 278 0.76 26.56 -0.53
C TYR A 278 1.96 26.11 -1.38
N LYS A 279 3.07 25.70 -0.77
CA LYS A 279 4.28 25.25 -1.48
C LYS A 279 4.24 23.80 -1.98
N ALA A 280 3.10 23.12 -1.85
CA ALA A 280 2.96 21.71 -2.21
C ALA A 280 3.35 21.44 -3.68
N ASP A 281 2.89 22.26 -4.62
CA ASP A 281 3.18 22.06 -6.04
C ASP A 281 4.68 22.26 -6.35
N GLU A 282 5.30 23.28 -5.77
CA GLU A 282 6.73 23.56 -5.95
C GLU A 282 7.63 22.48 -5.32
N ILE A 283 7.20 21.85 -4.22
CA ILE A 283 7.91 20.74 -3.60
C ILE A 283 7.70 19.45 -4.39
N TYR A 284 6.50 19.23 -4.94
CA TYR A 284 6.22 18.11 -5.82
C TYR A 284 7.14 18.12 -7.06
N GLU A 285 7.28 19.27 -7.72
CA GLU A 285 8.20 19.42 -8.86
C GLU A 285 9.66 19.16 -8.48
N GLU A 286 10.05 19.47 -7.24
CA GLU A 286 11.41 19.22 -6.76
C GLU A 286 11.64 17.74 -6.40
N ILE A 287 10.61 17.04 -5.89
CA ILE A 287 10.63 15.59 -5.69
C ILE A 287 10.86 14.89 -7.03
N LYS A 288 10.10 15.26 -8.07
CA LYS A 288 10.27 14.70 -9.41
C LYS A 288 11.68 14.86 -9.96
N LYS A 289 12.24 16.08 -9.84
CA LYS A 289 13.62 16.36 -10.28
C LYS A 289 14.66 15.49 -9.59
N GLN A 290 14.48 15.21 -8.29
CA GLN A 290 15.40 14.35 -7.55
C GLN A 290 15.30 12.87 -7.95
N LEU A 291 14.15 12.44 -8.47
CA LEU A 291 13.89 11.06 -8.88
C LEU A 291 14.02 10.82 -10.40
N ASN A 292 14.49 11.83 -11.15
CA ASN A 292 14.60 11.80 -12.62
C ASN A 292 13.26 11.52 -13.33
N TYR A 293 12.18 12.12 -12.81
CA TYR A 293 10.81 12.03 -13.34
C TYR A 293 10.37 13.32 -14.04
#